data_AF-A0A2E4HKV2-F1
#
_entry.id   AF-A0A2E4HKV2-F1
#
_cell.length_a   1.000
_cell.length_b   1.000
_cell.length_c   1.000
_cell.angle_alpha   90.00
_cell.angle_beta   90.00
_cell.angle_gamma   90.00
#
_symmetry.space_group_name_H-M   'P 1'
#
loop_
_entity.id
_entity.type
_entity.pdbx_description
1 polymer ?
#
loop_
_entity_poly.entity_id
_entity_poly.type
_entity_poly.pdbx_seq_one_letter_code
_entity_poly.pdbx_strand_id
1 'polypeptide(L)'
;MDNLDEKREYIYNNISKIENHNHYIDLIKINNCPYTKNSNGFFINLTTTDKTVINDIYIRLNNDLNSDIINDNHIKDNQIKIENNIITKEHSIKSISNYSMININYFKENEQDIINYSKIYNL
;
A
#
# COMPACT_ATOMS: atom_id res chain seq x y z
N MET A 1 15.86 20.87 -4.58
CA MET A 1 14.66 21.74 -4.59
C MET A 1 13.56 20.87 -5.13
N ASP A 2 12.61 20.47 -4.29
CA ASP A 2 11.58 19.49 -4.65
C ASP A 2 10.57 20.19 -5.57
N ASN A 3 10.73 20.06 -6.90
CA ASN A 3 9.91 20.78 -7.86
C ASN A 3 8.54 20.09 -7.98
N LEU A 4 7.55 20.66 -7.29
CA LEU A 4 6.19 20.12 -7.26
C LEU A 4 5.54 20.11 -8.64
N ASP A 5 5.88 21.08 -9.49
CA ASP A 5 5.29 21.19 -10.82
C ASP A 5 5.82 20.10 -11.76
N GLU A 6 7.11 19.75 -11.66
CA GLU A 6 7.68 18.59 -12.37
C GLU A 6 6.98 17.29 -11.95
N LYS A 7 6.67 17.11 -10.66
CA LYS A 7 5.95 15.93 -10.17
C LYS A 7 4.52 15.88 -10.71
N ARG A 8 3.81 17.01 -10.73
CA ARG A 8 2.46 17.10 -11.31
C ARG A 8 2.46 16.77 -12.79
N GLU A 9 3.39 17.35 -13.54
CA GLU A 9 3.57 17.08 -14.97
C GLU A 9 3.90 15.60 -15.21
N TYR A 10 4.79 15.02 -14.41
CA TYR A 10 5.10 13.60 -14.47
C TYR A 10 3.86 12.74 -14.25
N ILE A 11 3.07 13.02 -13.21
CA ILE A 11 1.83 12.28 -12.94
C ILE A 11 0.86 12.37 -14.12
N TYR A 12 0.61 13.58 -14.61
CA TYR A 12 -0.31 13.82 -15.71
C TYR A 12 0.08 13.03 -16.97
N ASN A 13 1.36 13.03 -17.32
CA ASN A 13 1.88 12.37 -18.53
C ASN A 13 1.96 10.85 -18.43
N ASN A 14 1.95 10.29 -17.22
CA ASN A 14 2.27 8.87 -17.00
C ASN A 14 1.15 8.07 -16.35
N ILE A 15 0.17 8.69 -15.69
CA ILE A 15 -0.87 7.94 -14.96
C ILE A 15 -1.70 7.03 -15.88
N SER A 16 -1.89 7.41 -17.14
CA SER A 16 -2.61 6.62 -18.15
C SER A 16 -1.87 5.34 -18.59
N LYS A 17 -0.57 5.22 -18.29
CA LYS A 17 0.24 4.04 -18.62
C LYS A 17 0.00 2.88 -17.66
N ILE A 18 -0.59 3.14 -16.50
CA ILE A 18 -0.97 2.12 -15.53
C ILE A 18 -2.38 1.62 -15.84
N GLU A 19 -2.59 0.30 -15.83
CA GLU A 19 -3.91 -0.28 -16.07
C GLU A 19 -4.83 -0.18 -14.84
N ASN A 20 -4.29 -0.36 -13.64
CA ASN A 20 -5.06 -0.36 -12.39
C ASN A 20 -4.83 0.92 -11.58
N HIS A 21 -5.83 1.79 -11.55
CA HIS A 21 -5.77 3.05 -10.80
C HIS A 21 -6.32 2.97 -9.36
N ASN A 22 -6.79 1.81 -8.90
CA ASN A 22 -7.53 1.71 -7.64
C ASN A 22 -6.73 2.24 -6.44
N HIS A 23 -5.43 1.91 -6.36
CA HIS A 23 -4.57 2.39 -5.28
C HIS A 23 -4.40 3.91 -5.25
N TYR A 24 -4.37 4.56 -6.41
CA TYR A 24 -4.31 6.02 -6.51
C TYR A 24 -5.63 6.67 -6.09
N ILE A 25 -6.74 6.04 -6.49
CA ILE A 25 -8.08 6.46 -6.07
C ILE A 25 -8.22 6.35 -4.55
N ASP A 26 -7.71 5.28 -3.94
CA ASP A 26 -7.77 5.08 -2.50
C ASP A 26 -6.90 6.08 -1.75
N LEU A 27 -5.68 6.38 -2.24
CA LEU A 27 -4.84 7.46 -1.70
C LEU A 27 -5.59 8.80 -1.67
N ILE A 28 -6.31 9.11 -2.74
CA ILE A 28 -7.08 10.35 -2.88
C ILE A 28 -8.26 10.39 -1.91
N LYS A 29 -8.98 9.28 -1.74
CA LYS A 29 -10.10 9.17 -0.79
C LYS A 29 -9.63 9.27 0.66
N ILE A 30 -8.57 8.53 1.04
CA ILE A 30 -8.03 8.51 2.40
C ILE A 30 -7.59 9.91 2.84
N ASN A 31 -6.99 10.66 1.92
CA ASN A 31 -6.55 12.04 2.17
C ASN A 31 -7.65 13.09 1.95
N ASN A 32 -8.92 12.68 1.78
CA ASN A 32 -10.06 13.57 1.54
C ASN A 32 -9.83 14.63 0.44
N CYS A 33 -9.07 14.28 -0.60
CA CYS A 33 -8.78 15.20 -1.68
C CYS A 33 -10.03 15.43 -2.53
N PRO A 34 -10.31 16.67 -2.98
CA PRO A 34 -11.44 16.93 -3.87
C PRO A 34 -11.30 16.17 -5.20
N TYR A 35 -12.35 15.46 -5.58
CA TYR A 35 -12.42 14.74 -6.85
C TYR A 35 -13.82 14.77 -7.44
N THR A 36 -13.93 14.50 -8.74
CA THR A 36 -15.20 14.25 -9.42
C THR A 36 -15.19 12.84 -9.99
N LYS A 37 -16.26 12.07 -9.75
CA LYS A 37 -16.46 10.73 -10.33
C LYS A 37 -17.67 10.74 -11.23
N ASN A 38 -17.54 10.23 -12.45
CA ASN A 38 -18.66 10.03 -13.39
C ASN A 38 -18.53 8.67 -14.10
N SER A 39 -19.37 8.42 -15.11
CA SER A 39 -19.33 7.18 -15.91
C SER A 39 -18.01 6.97 -16.65
N ASN A 40 -17.27 8.05 -16.90
CA ASN A 40 -16.03 8.05 -17.68
C ASN A 40 -14.78 7.93 -16.79
N GLY A 41 -14.95 7.96 -15.47
CA GLY A 41 -13.86 7.71 -14.53
C GLY A 41 -13.76 8.73 -13.41
N PHE A 42 -12.52 8.98 -13.00
CA PHE A 42 -12.16 9.71 -11.80
C PHE A 42 -11.27 10.91 -12.16
N PHE A 43 -11.70 12.11 -11.79
CA PHE A 43 -11.05 13.37 -12.12
C PHE A 43 -10.54 14.05 -10.86
N ILE A 44 -9.26 14.42 -10.86
CA ILE A 44 -8.57 15.10 -9.78
C ILE A 44 -7.87 16.33 -10.34
N ASN A 45 -7.91 17.43 -9.60
CA ASN A 45 -7.12 18.61 -9.93
C ASN A 45 -5.80 18.62 -9.13
N LEU A 46 -4.71 18.22 -9.79
CA LEU A 46 -3.37 18.13 -9.19
C LEU A 46 -2.82 19.49 -8.67
N THR A 47 -3.34 20.63 -9.15
CA THR A 47 -2.88 21.94 -8.67
C THR A 47 -3.44 22.27 -7.30
N THR A 48 -4.63 21.76 -6.97
CA THR A 48 -5.32 21.98 -5.69
C THR A 48 -5.10 20.85 -4.69
N THR A 49 -4.60 19.70 -5.15
CA THR A 49 -4.25 18.56 -4.29
C THR A 49 -3.08 18.91 -3.38
N ASP A 50 -3.14 18.43 -2.14
CA ASP A 50 -2.09 18.64 -1.15
C ASP A 50 -0.72 18.11 -1.64
N LYS A 51 0.34 18.83 -1.30
CA LYS A 51 1.71 18.50 -1.72
C LYS A 51 2.13 17.09 -1.29
N THR A 52 1.75 16.65 -0.10
CA THR A 52 2.09 15.31 0.41
C THR A 52 1.46 14.23 -0.46
N VAL A 53 0.18 14.40 -0.80
CA VAL A 53 -0.54 13.47 -1.67
C VAL A 53 0.03 13.45 -3.09
N ILE A 54 0.43 14.60 -3.64
CA ILE A 54 1.13 14.66 -4.93
C ILE A 54 2.45 13.89 -4.87
N ASN A 55 3.22 14.05 -3.79
CA ASN A 55 4.47 13.31 -3.60
C ASN A 55 4.23 11.80 -3.53
N ASP A 56 3.21 11.35 -2.79
CA ASP A 56 2.90 9.93 -2.63
C ASP A 56 2.45 9.31 -3.96
N ILE A 57 1.60 10.01 -4.71
CA ILE A 57 1.17 9.59 -6.05
C ILE A 57 2.38 9.51 -6.98
N TYR A 58 3.27 10.51 -6.96
CA TYR A 58 4.49 10.53 -7.77
C TYR A 58 5.40 9.34 -7.46
N ILE A 59 5.71 9.11 -6.17
CA ILE A 59 6.60 8.02 -5.75
C ILE A 59 6.03 6.69 -6.18
N ARG A 60 4.73 6.46 -5.93
CA ARG A 60 4.06 5.21 -6.30
C ARG A 60 4.06 5.01 -7.82
N LEU A 61 3.70 6.03 -8.59
CA LEU A 61 3.69 5.95 -10.05
C LEU A 61 5.08 5.70 -10.63
N ASN A 62 6.09 6.37 -10.08
CA ASN A 62 7.47 6.14 -10.48
C ASN A 62 7.90 4.70 -10.17
N ASN A 63 7.51 4.15 -9.03
CA ASN A 63 7.82 2.77 -8.68
C ASN A 63 7.07 1.78 -9.59
N ASP A 64 5.78 1.99 -9.85
CA ASP A 64 4.98 1.11 -10.69
C ASP A 64 5.50 1.06 -12.14
N LEU A 65 6.09 2.16 -12.64
CA LEU A 65 6.63 2.23 -14.00
C LEU A 65 8.10 1.83 -14.12
N ASN A 66 8.87 1.90 -13.04
CA ASN A 66 10.31 1.64 -13.05
C ASN A 66 10.71 0.47 -12.13
N SER A 67 9.77 -0.33 -11.62
CA SER A 67 10.05 -1.43 -10.68
C SER A 67 11.02 -2.48 -11.24
N ASP A 68 11.14 -2.59 -12.56
CA ASP A 68 12.13 -3.46 -13.20
C ASP A 68 13.58 -2.94 -13.07
N ILE A 69 13.77 -1.70 -12.63
CA ILE A 69 15.09 -1.03 -12.52
C ILE A 69 15.55 -0.93 -11.05
N ILE A 70 14.65 -1.03 -10.07
CA ILE A 70 14.91 -0.70 -8.65
C ILE A 70 14.76 -1.93 -7.76
N ASN A 71 15.57 -2.97 -7.99
CA ASN A 71 15.68 -4.06 -7.02
C ASN A 71 16.89 -3.90 -6.06
N ASP A 72 17.72 -2.86 -6.21
CA ASP A 72 18.97 -2.77 -5.42
C ASP A 72 19.19 -1.49 -4.60
N ASN A 73 18.51 -0.36 -4.83
CA ASN A 73 18.85 0.85 -4.08
C ASN A 73 17.66 1.82 -3.99
N HIS A 74 16.92 1.77 -2.87
CA HIS A 74 16.31 2.92 -2.16
C HIS A 74 15.11 2.48 -1.29
N ILE A 75 15.35 1.59 -0.33
CA ILE A 75 14.55 1.57 0.90
C ILE A 75 15.34 2.37 1.93
N LYS A 76 15.15 3.69 1.93
CA LYS A 76 15.44 4.52 3.10
C LYS A 76 14.11 4.84 3.74
N ASP A 77 13.81 4.04 4.76
CA ASP A 77 13.03 4.34 5.95
C ASP A 77 12.44 5.75 6.02
N ASN A 78 11.15 5.84 5.73
CA ASN A 78 10.27 6.68 6.54
C ASN A 78 9.26 5.75 7.21
N GLN A 79 9.54 5.46 8.48
CA GLN A 79 8.62 4.80 9.39
C GLN A 79 7.34 5.63 9.52
N ILE A 80 6.31 5.29 8.75
CA ILE A 80 4.94 5.66 9.08
C ILE A 80 4.35 4.48 9.83
N LYS A 81 4.28 4.62 11.16
CA LYS A 81 3.42 3.80 12.01
C LYS A 81 1.98 3.97 11.52
N ILE A 82 1.51 3.04 10.70
CA ILE A 82 0.07 2.84 10.48
C ILE A 82 -0.36 1.85 11.56
N GLU A 83 -0.62 2.39 12.75
CA GLU A 83 -1.47 1.70 13.72
C GLU A 83 -2.92 1.77 13.20
N ASN A 84 -3.54 0.58 13.16
CA ASN A 84 -4.98 0.29 13.15
C ASN A 84 -5.65 -0.08 11.81
N ASN A 85 -5.88 -1.39 11.70
CA ASN A 85 -7.11 -2.04 11.25
C ASN A 85 -7.63 -1.75 9.82
N ILE A 86 -7.09 -2.47 8.84
CA ILE A 86 -7.93 -3.04 7.77
C ILE A 86 -7.52 -4.50 7.58
N ILE A 87 -8.32 -5.40 8.15
CA ILE A 87 -8.35 -6.82 7.84
C ILE A 87 -8.84 -6.94 6.39
N THR A 88 -7.94 -7.13 5.44
CA THR A 88 -8.31 -7.69 4.13
C THR A 88 -8.43 -9.19 4.29
N LYS A 89 -9.67 -9.66 4.46
CA LYS A 89 -10.03 -11.06 4.34
C LYS A 89 -10.13 -11.39 2.85
N GLU A 90 -9.00 -11.70 2.22
CA GLU A 90 -8.99 -12.37 0.92
C GLU A 90 -8.53 -13.81 1.09
N HIS A 91 -9.50 -14.73 1.00
CA HIS A 91 -9.21 -16.13 0.74
C HIS A 91 -8.83 -16.29 -0.73
N SER A 92 -7.58 -16.68 -1.01
CA SER A 92 -7.30 -17.85 -1.85
C SER A 92 -5.81 -18.25 -1.89
N ILE A 93 -5.49 -19.30 -1.12
CA ILE A 93 -4.76 -20.53 -1.47
C ILE A 93 -3.31 -20.44 -2.06
N LYS A 94 -2.40 -20.99 -1.25
CA LYS A 94 -1.13 -21.70 -1.50
C LYS A 94 0.12 -20.89 -1.89
N SER A 95 0.84 -20.51 -0.83
CA SER A 95 2.26 -20.83 -0.75
C SER A 95 2.49 -21.76 0.44
N ILE A 96 3.06 -22.94 0.21
CA ILE A 96 3.62 -23.78 1.26
C ILE A 96 4.85 -23.03 1.78
N SER A 97 4.67 -22.22 2.82
CA SER A 97 5.79 -21.72 3.62
C SER A 97 5.95 -22.64 4.81
N ASN A 98 7.15 -23.21 4.95
CA ASN A 98 7.57 -23.95 6.14
C ASN A 98 7.48 -23.02 7.37
N TYR A 99 6.33 -22.99 8.04
CA TYR A 99 6.18 -22.37 9.36
C TYR A 99 6.75 -23.31 10.43
N SER A 100 8.07 -23.48 10.46
CA SER A 100 8.72 -24.31 11.47
C SER A 100 9.25 -23.52 12.67
N MET A 101 9.06 -22.19 12.78
CA MET A 101 9.79 -21.43 13.81
C MET A 101 9.13 -20.14 14.32
N ILE A 102 7.83 -20.16 14.63
CA ILE A 102 7.27 -19.13 15.53
C ILE A 102 7.48 -19.60 16.97
N ASN A 103 8.31 -18.89 17.74
CA ASN A 103 8.55 -19.20 19.14
C ASN A 103 7.30 -18.90 19.98
N ILE A 104 6.83 -19.88 20.76
CA ILE A 104 5.61 -19.77 21.57
C ILE A 104 5.70 -18.66 22.63
N ASN A 105 6.92 -18.28 23.02
CA ASN A 105 7.15 -17.23 24.01
C ASN A 105 6.82 -15.82 23.50
N TYR A 106 6.51 -15.65 22.20
CA TYR A 106 6.01 -14.38 21.67
C TYR A 106 4.52 -14.13 21.95
N PHE A 107 3.80 -15.12 22.49
CA PHE A 107 2.37 -15.03 22.78
C PHE A 107 2.12 -14.89 24.29
N LYS A 108 0.99 -14.30 24.66
CA LYS A 108 0.55 -14.24 26.07
C LYS A 108 0.13 -15.64 26.54
N GLU A 109 0.19 -15.91 27.84
CA GLU A 109 -0.11 -17.24 28.41
C GLU A 109 -1.44 -17.81 27.93
N ASN A 110 -2.50 -16.99 27.92
CA ASN A 110 -3.83 -17.39 27.44
C ASN A 110 -3.87 -17.74 25.94
N GLU A 111 -3.00 -17.14 25.12
CA GLU A 111 -2.88 -17.43 23.69
C GLU A 111 -2.02 -18.68 23.46
N GLN A 112 -1.01 -18.90 24.29
CA GLN A 112 -0.20 -20.12 24.27
C GLN A 112 -1.06 -21.35 24.53
N ASP A 113 -2.00 -21.27 25.47
CA ASP A 113 -2.95 -22.35 25.77
C ASP A 113 -3.82 -22.70 24.55
N ILE A 114 -4.32 -21.69 23.84
CA ILE A 114 -5.12 -21.86 22.62
C ILE A 114 -4.28 -22.52 21.52
N ILE A 115 -3.04 -22.08 21.33
CA ILE A 115 -2.11 -22.63 20.33
C ILE A 115 -1.74 -24.09 20.66
N ASN A 116 -1.54 -24.40 21.94
CA ASN A 116 -1.25 -25.77 22.36
C ASN A 116 -2.48 -26.66 22.19
N TYR A 117 -3.67 -26.15 22.49
CA TYR A 117 -4.91 -26.87 22.30
C TYR A 117 -5.17 -27.16 20.81
N SER A 118 -5.00 -26.19 19.92
CA SER A 118 -5.21 -26.40 18.48
C SER A 118 -4.25 -27.45 17.90
N LYS A 119 -3.00 -27.50 18.38
CA LYS A 119 -2.03 -28.55 18.00
C LYS A 119 -2.43 -29.95 18.44
N ILE A 120 -3.02 -30.09 19.63
CA ILE A 120 -3.45 -31.40 20.15
C ILE A 120 -4.61 -31.95 19.32
N TYR A 121 -5.52 -31.08 18.87
CA TYR A 121 -6.76 -31.48 18.21
C TYR A 121 -6.76 -31.33 16.68
N ASN A 122 -5.63 -30.95 16.06
CA ASN A 122 -5.51 -30.68 14.62
C ASN A 122 -6.67 -29.79 14.09
N LEU A 123 -7.05 -28.77 14.87
CA LEU A 123 -8.10 -27.81 14.51
C LEU A 123 -7.59 -26.77 13.50
#